data_AF-A0A7K8MZD7-F1
#
_entry.id   AF-A0A7K8MZD7-F1
#
_cell.length_a   1.000
_cell.length_b   1.000
_cell.length_c   1.000
_cell.angle_alpha   90.00
_cell.angle_beta   90.00
_cell.angle_gamma   90.00
#
_symmetry.space_group_name_H-M   'P 1'
#
loop_
_entity.id
_entity.type
_entity.pdbx_description
1 polymer ?
#
loop_
_entity_poly.entity_id
_entity_poly.type
_entity_poly.pdbx_seq_one_letter_code
_entity_poly.pdbx_strand_id
1 'polypeptide(L)'
;MSQPPPMGSPQGPAAGPQPPRDPRTSDFYRVSDKLPARFNHPARFQGYRKKEPHPLYRTSNQAYGSKAPTVHEMPTCYRVTSHAFSDTLGPCGMYQDNGLNTSLEKSHVTGPDNFITSSDRLDFHPSYNPSGPSHC
;
A
#
# COMPACT_ATOMS: atom_id res chain seq x y z
N MET A 1 -19.38 33.83 60.81
CA MET A 1 -19.94 34.16 59.49
C MET A 1 -19.65 32.98 58.57
N SER A 2 -20.64 32.11 58.36
CA SER A 2 -20.48 30.85 57.62
C SER A 2 -20.66 31.10 56.13
N GLN A 3 -19.70 30.67 55.30
CA GLN A 3 -19.82 30.72 53.84
C GLN A 3 -20.90 29.72 53.34
N PRO A 4 -21.66 30.05 52.28
CA PRO A 4 -22.58 29.11 51.66
C PRO A 4 -21.83 28.13 50.72
N PRO A 5 -22.38 26.92 50.48
CA PRO A 5 -21.74 25.90 49.66
C PRO A 5 -21.78 26.22 48.14
N PRO A 6 -20.86 25.67 47.33
CA PRO A 6 -20.80 25.93 45.89
C PRO A 6 -21.98 25.29 45.15
N MET A 7 -22.63 26.07 44.30
CA MET A 7 -23.72 25.62 43.43
C MET A 7 -23.24 24.53 42.46
N GLY A 8 -23.98 23.43 42.41
CA GLY A 8 -23.76 22.34 41.48
C GLY A 8 -23.91 22.79 40.03
N SER A 9 -23.02 22.28 39.18
CA SER A 9 -23.05 22.46 37.73
C SER A 9 -24.41 22.05 37.16
N PRO A 10 -24.97 22.78 36.17
CA PRO A 10 -26.20 22.37 35.52
C PRO A 10 -25.96 21.07 34.74
N GLN A 11 -26.63 20.01 35.17
CA GLN A 11 -26.68 18.75 34.47
C GLN A 11 -27.44 18.99 33.16
N GLY A 12 -26.73 18.94 32.04
CA GLY A 12 -27.30 19.14 30.70
C GLY A 12 -28.43 18.13 30.42
N PRO A 13 -29.39 18.48 29.54
CA PRO A 13 -30.60 17.70 29.33
C PRO A 13 -30.25 16.27 28.89
N ALA A 14 -30.87 15.30 29.55
CA ALA A 14 -30.81 13.89 29.17
C ALA A 14 -31.22 13.74 27.71
N ALA A 15 -30.30 13.21 26.89
CA ALA A 15 -30.52 12.97 25.48
C ALA A 15 -31.79 12.10 25.30
N GLY A 16 -32.76 12.61 24.54
CA GLY A 16 -33.97 11.87 24.21
C GLY A 16 -33.67 10.55 23.47
N PRO A 17 -34.68 9.68 23.28
CA PRO A 17 -34.51 8.39 22.62
C PRO A 17 -33.87 8.58 21.24
N GLN A 18 -32.65 8.11 21.09
CA GLN A 18 -31.96 8.17 19.81
C GLN A 18 -32.66 7.22 18.84
N PRO A 19 -32.80 7.59 17.55
CA PRO A 19 -33.36 6.69 16.55
C PRO A 19 -32.59 5.36 16.53
N PRO A 20 -33.24 4.24 16.13
CA PRO A 20 -32.60 2.94 16.05
C PRO A 20 -31.32 3.05 15.22
N ARG A 21 -30.19 2.78 15.85
CA ARG A 21 -28.88 2.82 15.18
C ARG A 21 -28.77 1.59 14.30
N ASP A 22 -28.31 1.77 13.05
CA ASP A 22 -28.02 0.63 12.18
C ASP A 22 -26.95 -0.28 12.82
N PRO A 23 -27.14 -1.61 12.77
CA PRO A 23 -26.23 -2.56 13.42
C PRO A 23 -24.84 -2.52 12.77
N ARG A 24 -23.81 -2.43 13.61
CA ARG A 24 -22.40 -2.45 13.17
C ARG A 24 -21.81 -3.82 13.43
N THR A 25 -20.84 -4.23 12.63
CA THR A 25 -20.17 -5.52 12.85
C THR A 25 -19.35 -5.52 14.14
N SER A 26 -18.79 -4.37 14.52
CA SER A 26 -18.12 -4.18 15.81
C SER A 26 -19.02 -4.40 17.03
N ASP A 27 -20.35 -4.29 16.88
CA ASP A 27 -21.29 -4.49 17.99
C ASP A 27 -21.47 -5.99 18.31
N PHE A 28 -21.24 -6.86 17.31
CA PHE A 28 -21.42 -8.32 17.43
C PHE A 28 -20.10 -9.09 17.46
N TYR A 29 -19.06 -8.56 16.82
CA TYR A 29 -17.78 -9.24 16.63
C TYR A 29 -16.60 -8.34 16.98
N ARG A 30 -15.50 -8.97 17.39
CA ARG A 30 -14.23 -8.28 17.54
C ARG A 30 -13.65 -7.98 16.17
N VAL A 31 -13.49 -6.70 15.86
CA VAL A 31 -13.03 -6.18 14.58
C VAL A 31 -11.61 -5.59 14.72
N SER A 32 -10.80 -5.67 13.67
CA SER A 32 -9.48 -5.02 13.64
C SER A 32 -9.59 -3.49 13.48
N ASP A 33 -8.73 -2.72 14.15
CA ASP A 33 -8.71 -1.25 14.07
C ASP A 33 -8.52 -0.70 12.64
N LYS A 34 -7.84 -1.47 11.78
CA LYS A 34 -7.57 -1.12 10.37
C LYS A 34 -8.71 -1.55 9.42
N LEU A 35 -9.85 -1.99 9.93
CA LEU A 35 -10.98 -2.40 9.07
C LEU A 35 -11.59 -1.15 8.39
N PRO A 36 -11.72 -1.13 7.05
CA PRO A 36 -12.43 -0.05 6.38
C PRO A 36 -13.85 0.14 6.93
N ALA A 37 -14.24 1.39 7.16
CA ALA A 37 -15.55 1.73 7.73
C ALA A 37 -16.73 1.13 6.94
N ARG A 38 -16.56 0.89 5.63
CA ARG A 38 -17.58 0.24 4.79
C ARG A 38 -17.92 -1.17 5.27
N PHE A 39 -16.94 -1.95 5.73
CA PHE A 39 -17.18 -3.29 6.27
C PHE A 39 -17.68 -3.26 7.71
N ASN A 40 -17.44 -2.18 8.45
CA ASN A 40 -18.04 -2.01 9.78
C ASN A 40 -19.54 -1.68 9.72
N HIS A 41 -19.98 -1.04 8.63
CA HIS A 41 -21.34 -0.58 8.44
C HIS A 41 -22.01 -1.29 7.24
N PRO A 42 -22.61 -2.49 7.43
CA PRO A 42 -23.23 -3.24 6.33
C PRO A 42 -24.32 -2.46 5.60
N ALA A 43 -25.06 -1.58 6.30
CA ALA A 43 -26.07 -0.70 5.71
C ALA A 43 -25.52 0.26 4.62
N ARG A 44 -24.20 0.49 4.59
CA ARG A 44 -23.55 1.34 3.57
C ARG A 44 -23.49 0.65 2.20
N PHE A 45 -23.68 -0.67 2.14
CA PHE A 45 -23.73 -1.42 0.89
C PHE A 45 -25.09 -1.22 0.21
N GLN A 46 -25.09 -0.55 -0.95
CA GLN A 46 -26.28 -0.24 -1.73
C GLN A 46 -26.33 -1.10 -3.00
N GLY A 47 -27.51 -1.17 -3.64
CA GLY A 47 -27.67 -1.84 -4.95
C GLY A 47 -28.20 -3.27 -4.88
N TYR A 48 -28.29 -3.84 -3.67
CA TYR A 48 -29.01 -5.09 -3.44
C TYR A 48 -30.52 -4.88 -3.64
N ARG A 49 -31.24 -5.92 -4.07
CA ARG A 49 -32.59 -5.84 -4.65
C ARG A 49 -33.57 -4.97 -3.85
N LYS A 50 -33.79 -3.75 -4.34
CA LYS A 50 -34.79 -2.79 -3.83
C LYS A 50 -36.16 -2.95 -4.49
N LYS A 51 -36.22 -3.55 -5.69
CA LYS A 51 -37.44 -3.70 -6.48
C LYS A 51 -37.93 -5.14 -6.42
N GLU A 52 -39.17 -5.30 -5.98
CA GLU A 52 -39.83 -6.59 -5.99
C GLU A 52 -40.08 -7.03 -7.44
N PRO A 53 -39.59 -8.22 -7.86
CA PRO A 53 -39.85 -8.75 -9.19
C PRO A 53 -41.33 -9.10 -9.29
N HIS A 54 -41.86 -9.12 -10.52
CA HIS A 54 -43.18 -9.70 -10.73
C HIS A 54 -43.16 -11.19 -10.30
N PRO A 55 -44.12 -11.67 -9.49
CA PRO A 55 -44.10 -13.04 -8.97
C PRO A 55 -44.03 -14.13 -10.05
N LEU A 56 -44.64 -13.88 -11.22
CA LEU A 56 -44.66 -14.81 -12.36
C LEU A 56 -43.42 -14.70 -13.28
N TYR A 57 -42.62 -13.64 -13.18
CA TYR A 57 -41.46 -13.40 -14.04
C TYR A 57 -40.16 -13.40 -13.21
N ARG A 58 -39.92 -14.52 -12.53
CA ARG A 58 -38.70 -14.76 -11.76
C ARG A 58 -37.75 -15.67 -12.54
N THR A 59 -36.48 -15.29 -12.60
CA THR A 59 -35.42 -16.14 -13.14
C THR A 59 -34.48 -16.57 -12.02
N SER A 60 -33.78 -17.69 -12.20
CA SER A 60 -32.77 -18.18 -11.23
C SER A 60 -31.66 -17.15 -10.98
N ASN A 61 -31.23 -16.45 -12.03
CA ASN A 61 -30.19 -15.43 -11.94
C ASN A 61 -30.59 -14.24 -11.05
N GLN A 62 -31.89 -13.96 -10.89
CA GLN A 62 -32.36 -12.92 -9.97
C GLN A 62 -32.14 -13.25 -8.50
N ALA A 63 -31.79 -14.49 -8.15
CA ALA A 63 -31.44 -14.86 -6.77
C ALA A 63 -30.07 -14.29 -6.38
N TYR A 64 -29.13 -14.23 -7.32
CA TYR A 64 -27.82 -13.62 -7.09
C TYR A 64 -27.95 -12.11 -6.87
N GLY A 65 -27.21 -11.56 -5.90
CA GLY A 65 -27.26 -10.14 -5.56
C GLY A 65 -28.60 -9.66 -4.98
N SER A 66 -29.54 -10.58 -4.71
CA SER A 66 -30.87 -10.20 -4.22
C SER A 66 -30.89 -9.78 -2.75
N LYS A 67 -30.01 -10.35 -1.94
CA LYS A 67 -29.97 -10.12 -0.49
C LYS A 67 -28.88 -9.13 -0.15
N ALA A 68 -29.22 -8.11 0.64
CA ALA A 68 -28.25 -7.17 1.19
C ALA A 68 -27.36 -7.87 2.21
N PRO A 69 -26.08 -7.49 2.31
CA PRO A 69 -25.16 -8.14 3.22
C PRO A 69 -25.43 -7.71 4.66
N THR A 70 -25.20 -8.64 5.59
CA THR A 70 -25.50 -8.51 7.01
C THR A 70 -24.22 -8.45 7.86
N VAL A 71 -24.35 -8.13 9.15
CA VAL A 71 -23.22 -8.11 10.09
C VAL A 71 -22.49 -9.45 10.21
N HIS A 72 -23.16 -10.57 9.89
CA HIS A 72 -22.59 -11.92 9.98
C HIS A 72 -21.82 -12.33 8.72
N GLU A 73 -22.03 -11.64 7.60
CA GLU A 73 -21.35 -11.89 6.32
C GLU A 73 -20.13 -10.97 6.13
N MET A 74 -20.06 -9.88 6.89
CA MET A 74 -18.97 -8.91 6.81
C MET A 74 -17.66 -9.46 7.42
N PRO A 75 -16.50 -9.14 6.81
CA PRO A 75 -15.21 -9.54 7.34
C PRO A 75 -14.85 -8.77 8.61
N THR A 76 -14.20 -9.45 9.56
CA THR A 76 -13.70 -8.85 10.81
C THR A 76 -12.30 -8.23 10.65
N CYS A 77 -11.56 -8.62 9.62
CA CYS A 77 -10.29 -8.02 9.23
C CYS A 77 -10.15 -7.94 7.71
N TYR A 78 -9.43 -6.91 7.23
CA TYR A 78 -9.17 -6.70 5.81
C TYR A 78 -7.70 -6.35 5.62
N ARG A 79 -6.96 -7.25 4.95
CA ARG A 79 -5.52 -7.11 4.71
C ARG A 79 -5.28 -6.88 3.24
N VAL A 80 -5.06 -5.62 2.87
CA VAL A 80 -4.74 -5.22 1.49
C VAL A 80 -3.27 -4.94 1.35
N THR A 81 -2.71 -5.34 0.22
CA THR A 81 -1.40 -4.93 -0.24
C THR A 81 -1.49 -3.51 -0.83
N SER A 82 -0.75 -2.57 -0.26
CA SER A 82 -0.66 -1.23 -0.82
C SER A 82 0.08 -1.27 -2.15
N HIS A 83 -0.52 -0.71 -3.20
CA HIS A 83 0.12 -0.52 -4.49
C HIS A 83 0.75 0.87 -4.64
N ALA A 84 0.75 1.71 -3.59
CA ALA A 84 1.21 3.10 -3.67
C ALA A 84 2.64 3.25 -4.23
N PHE A 85 3.55 2.33 -3.92
CA PHE A 85 4.90 2.32 -4.50
C PHE A 85 4.85 2.05 -6.02
N SER A 86 4.17 0.98 -6.42
CA SER A 86 4.05 0.59 -7.82
C SER A 86 3.24 1.59 -8.65
N ASP A 87 2.24 2.25 -8.07
CA ASP A 87 1.45 3.28 -8.75
C ASP A 87 2.31 4.49 -9.14
N THR A 88 3.32 4.82 -8.34
CA THR A 88 4.25 5.91 -8.66
C THR A 88 5.26 5.56 -9.75
N LEU A 89 5.72 4.30 -9.80
CA LEU A 89 6.77 3.86 -10.72
C LEU A 89 6.26 3.18 -11.98
N GLY A 90 5.04 2.64 -11.96
CA GLY A 90 4.41 1.97 -13.10
C GLY A 90 4.32 2.86 -14.35
N PRO A 91 3.97 4.16 -14.22
CA PRO A 91 3.96 5.09 -15.36
C PRO A 91 5.35 5.39 -15.94
N CYS A 92 6.43 5.20 -15.19
CA CYS A 92 7.80 5.48 -15.65
C CYS A 92 8.29 4.49 -16.72
N GLY A 93 7.56 3.40 -16.96
CA GLY A 93 7.85 2.44 -18.03
C GLY A 93 9.09 1.59 -17.76
N MET A 94 9.65 1.03 -18.84
CA MET A 94 10.81 0.16 -18.77
C MET A 94 12.08 0.97 -18.51
N TYR A 95 12.89 0.54 -17.56
CA TYR A 95 14.21 1.13 -17.30
C TYR A 95 15.09 1.06 -18.55
N GLN A 96 15.76 2.17 -18.88
CA GLN A 96 16.77 2.25 -19.93
C GLN A 96 18.07 2.77 -19.30
N ASP A 97 19.17 2.08 -19.60
CA ASP A 97 20.50 2.54 -19.23
C ASP A 97 21.04 3.50 -20.29
N ASN A 98 21.20 4.77 -19.92
CA ASN A 98 21.80 5.82 -20.75
C ASN A 98 23.14 6.31 -20.18
N GLY A 99 23.74 5.58 -19.25
CA GLY A 99 25.03 5.92 -18.65
C GLY A 99 26.21 5.59 -19.57
N LEU A 100 27.25 6.41 -19.54
CA LEU A 100 28.54 6.06 -20.14
C LEU A 100 29.34 5.17 -19.18
N ASN A 101 30.02 4.15 -19.70
CA ASN A 101 30.98 3.39 -18.91
C ASN A 101 32.21 4.27 -18.64
N THR A 102 32.33 4.72 -17.39
CA THR A 102 33.43 5.57 -16.90
C THR A 102 34.34 4.83 -15.92
N SER A 103 34.17 3.51 -15.78
CA SER A 103 35.05 2.73 -14.92
C SER A 103 36.48 2.79 -15.46
N LEU A 104 37.40 3.28 -14.62
CA LEU A 104 38.82 3.10 -14.88
C LEU A 104 39.16 1.62 -14.73
N GLU A 105 40.13 1.16 -15.51
CA GLU A 105 40.64 -0.20 -15.46
C GLU A 105 40.98 -0.59 -14.01
N LYS A 106 40.51 -1.77 -13.60
CA LYS A 106 40.75 -2.34 -12.26
C LYS A 106 41.61 -3.59 -12.36
N SER A 107 42.68 -3.56 -13.16
CA SER A 107 43.58 -4.72 -13.28
C SER A 107 44.08 -5.10 -11.89
N HIS A 108 44.07 -6.40 -11.58
CA HIS A 108 44.57 -6.90 -10.29
C HIS A 108 46.05 -6.59 -10.05
N VAL A 109 46.79 -6.27 -11.13
CA VAL A 109 48.13 -5.70 -11.10
C VAL A 109 48.02 -4.17 -11.25
N THR A 110 47.41 -3.51 -10.26
CA THR A 110 47.29 -2.04 -10.25
C THR A 110 48.54 -1.42 -9.62
N GLY A 111 49.58 -1.23 -10.43
CA GLY A 111 50.62 -0.25 -10.11
C GLY A 111 50.19 1.14 -10.61
N PRO A 112 50.65 2.25 -10.00
CA PRO A 112 50.42 3.60 -10.52
C PRO A 112 50.86 3.79 -11.99
N ASP A 113 51.65 2.85 -12.52
CA ASP A 113 52.22 2.86 -13.86
C ASP A 113 51.42 2.06 -14.92
N ASN A 114 50.27 1.46 -14.55
CA ASN A 114 49.47 0.58 -15.45
C ASN A 114 48.25 1.26 -16.09
N PHE A 115 48.08 2.57 -15.97
CA PHE A 115 46.99 3.27 -16.66
C PHE A 115 47.34 3.49 -18.13
N ILE A 116 46.75 2.72 -19.05
CA ILE A 116 46.81 3.01 -20.49
C ILE A 116 46.05 4.32 -20.74
N THR A 117 46.76 5.43 -20.74
CA THR A 117 46.17 6.73 -21.08
C THR A 117 45.88 6.79 -22.58
N SER A 118 44.82 7.50 -22.98
CA SER A 118 44.47 7.64 -24.40
C SER A 118 45.58 8.32 -25.23
N SER A 119 46.43 9.09 -24.55
CA SER A 119 47.59 9.78 -25.09
C SER A 119 48.78 8.85 -25.34
N ASP A 120 48.85 7.71 -24.64
CA ASP A 120 50.00 6.82 -24.75
C ASP A 120 49.61 5.36 -24.88
N ARG A 121 49.31 4.97 -26.12
CA ARG A 121 48.98 3.58 -26.48
C ARG A 121 50.21 2.73 -26.78
N LEU A 122 51.38 3.34 -26.86
CA LEU A 122 52.64 2.66 -27.19
C LEU A 122 53.64 2.66 -26.03
N ASP A 123 53.39 3.44 -24.97
CA ASP A 123 54.09 3.28 -23.70
C ASP A 123 53.54 2.06 -22.96
N PHE A 124 54.05 0.90 -23.35
CA PHE A 124 53.89 -0.31 -22.58
C PHE A 124 54.62 -0.17 -21.24
N HIS A 125 54.04 -0.75 -20.20
CA HIS A 125 54.65 -0.81 -18.86
C HIS A 125 56.10 -1.31 -18.94
N PRO A 126 57.07 -0.80 -18.16
CA PRO A 126 58.49 -1.16 -18.26
C PRO A 126 58.81 -2.66 -18.13
N SER A 127 57.89 -3.46 -17.58
CA SER A 127 57.99 -4.92 -17.54
C SER A 127 57.68 -5.62 -18.87
N TYR A 128 57.06 -4.93 -19.82
CA TYR A 128 56.74 -5.44 -21.14
C TYR A 128 57.99 -5.44 -22.01
N ASN A 129 58.52 -6.64 -22.27
CA ASN A 129 59.63 -6.83 -23.19
C ASN A 129 59.09 -7.43 -24.52
N PRO A 130 59.11 -6.70 -25.64
CA PRO A 130 58.68 -7.24 -26.93
C PRO A 130 59.63 -8.30 -27.51
N SER A 131 60.82 -8.44 -26.92
CA SER A 131 61.89 -9.34 -27.37
C SER A 131 62.20 -10.48 -26.40
N GLY A 132 61.42 -10.63 -25.31
CA GLY A 132 61.65 -11.67 -24.30
C GLY A 132 60.48 -11.82 -23.32
N PRO A 133 60.55 -12.76 -22.37
CA PRO A 133 59.52 -12.90 -21.36
C PRO A 133 59.45 -11.64 -20.48
N SER A 134 58.24 -11.09 -20.33
CA SER A 134 57.98 -9.99 -19.40
C SER A 134 58.14 -10.45 -17.95
N HIS A 135 58.72 -9.61 -17.10
CA HIS A 135 59.00 -9.93 -15.70
C HIS A 135 58.04 -9.18 -14.77
N CYS A 136 57.51 -9.88 -13.76
CA CYS A 136 56.56 -9.35 -12.79
C CYS A 136 57.16 -8.27 -11.90
#